data_AF-A0A9P8N0B2-F1
#
_entry.id   AF-A0A9P8N0B2-F1
#
_cell.length_a   1.000
_cell.length_b   1.000
_cell.length_c   1.000
_cell.angle_alpha   90.00
_cell.angle_beta   90.00
_cell.angle_gamma   90.00
#
_symmetry.space_group_name_H-M   'P 1'
#
loop_
_entity.id
_entity.type
_entity.pdbx_description
1 polymer ?
#
loop_
_entity_poly.entity_id
_entity_poly.type
_entity_poly.pdbx_seq_one_letter_code
_entity_poly.pdbx_strand_id
1 'polypeptide(L)'
;MPRKTGDQAAFEFCSWLLAKRIRRRTLVRIALVVLPIPIVLQWTLAYLVGSDARLLPLELQHAKSLLIMTAHPDDECLFFAPSILSVLDGSPNTKGGLLVMSTGDHYGIGAKRRQELKGSCVALGIDLSRCEALDHPDLQDSPSVWWDTAKIQSIIKDYVRKWDVDAVNLILELGGISGHVNHRAVSAAVREYVMNDGKAPAAYMLVTTSLIRKFTALFDLPLTVLPFTWRIFAAIFSLSTTEGPRYSKKALVASTWHRREVIPV
;
A
#
# COMPACT_ATOMS: atom_id res chain seq x y z
N MET A 1 -51.17 -2.02 55.07
CA MET A 1 -49.95 -1.43 54.47
C MET A 1 -49.56 -2.22 53.23
N PRO A 2 -49.85 -1.72 52.02
CA PRO A 2 -49.09 -2.08 50.82
C PRO A 2 -48.67 -0.80 50.08
N ARG A 3 -47.44 -0.31 50.30
CA ARG A 3 -46.89 0.86 49.59
C ARG A 3 -45.45 0.69 49.08
N LYS A 4 -44.82 -0.48 49.27
CA LYS A 4 -43.37 -0.64 49.01
C LYS A 4 -43.01 -1.10 47.59
N THR A 5 -43.92 -1.71 46.84
CA THR A 5 -43.60 -2.33 45.54
C THR A 5 -43.64 -1.37 44.36
N GLY A 6 -44.54 -0.36 44.37
CA GLY A 6 -44.63 0.66 43.32
C GLY A 6 -43.44 1.62 43.28
N ASP A 7 -42.96 2.03 44.46
CA ASP A 7 -41.82 2.95 44.57
C ASP A 7 -40.49 2.30 44.16
N GLN A 8 -40.31 1.00 44.42
CA GLN A 8 -39.13 0.25 43.98
C GLN A 8 -39.09 0.11 42.45
N ALA A 9 -40.20 -0.26 41.81
CA ALA A 9 -40.27 -0.36 40.35
C ALA A 9 -40.06 1.01 39.66
N ALA A 10 -40.61 2.08 40.22
CA ALA A 10 -40.39 3.44 39.71
C ALA A 10 -38.93 3.91 39.89
N PHE A 11 -38.30 3.58 41.01
CA PHE A 11 -36.88 3.88 41.27
C PHE A 11 -35.94 3.09 40.35
N GLU A 12 -36.20 1.80 40.12
CA GLU A 12 -35.44 0.98 39.17
C GLU A 12 -35.61 1.48 37.73
N PHE A 13 -36.83 1.86 37.33
CA PHE A 13 -37.08 2.43 36.01
C PHE A 13 -36.38 3.79 35.82
N CYS A 14 -36.39 4.67 36.83
CA CYS A 14 -35.72 5.96 36.79
C CYS A 14 -34.18 5.80 36.76
N SER A 15 -33.63 4.88 37.56
CA SER A 15 -32.20 4.59 37.55
C SER A 15 -31.75 3.96 36.23
N TRP A 16 -32.56 3.10 35.60
CA TRP A 16 -32.32 2.58 34.26
C TRP A 16 -32.34 3.66 33.17
N LEU A 17 -33.30 4.59 33.21
CA LEU A 17 -33.36 5.73 32.28
C LEU A 17 -32.16 6.67 32.45
N LEU A 18 -31.75 6.94 33.69
CA LEU A 18 -30.55 7.73 34.00
C LEU A 18 -29.28 7.01 33.51
N ALA A 19 -29.14 5.72 33.77
CA ALA A 19 -28.03 4.90 33.27
C ALA A 19 -27.98 4.87 31.73
N LYS A 20 -29.13 4.77 31.05
CA LYS A 20 -29.23 4.84 29.59
C LYS A 20 -28.86 6.23 29.06
N ARG A 21 -29.26 7.31 29.75
CA ARG A 21 -28.90 8.70 29.41
C ARG A 21 -27.41 8.97 29.61
N ILE A 22 -26.83 8.49 30.71
CA ILE A 22 -25.39 8.59 30.99
C ILE A 22 -24.61 7.80 29.95
N ARG A 23 -24.98 6.54 29.69
CA ARG A 23 -24.36 5.70 28.66
C ARG A 23 -24.42 6.36 27.28
N ARG A 24 -25.57 6.91 26.89
CA ARG A 24 -25.72 7.66 25.63
C ARG A 24 -24.82 8.89 25.58
N ARG A 25 -24.74 9.68 26.66
CA ARG A 25 -23.83 10.85 26.75
C ARG A 25 -22.37 10.43 26.66
N THR A 26 -21.97 9.36 27.32
CA THR A 26 -20.61 8.82 27.24
C THR A 26 -20.29 8.33 25.83
N LEU A 27 -21.19 7.58 25.19
CA LEU A 27 -21.03 7.14 23.80
C LEU A 27 -20.91 8.32 22.83
N VAL A 28 -21.73 9.36 22.99
CA VAL A 28 -21.64 10.58 22.17
C VAL A 28 -20.30 11.28 22.38
N ARG A 29 -19.82 11.39 23.62
CA ARG A 29 -18.49 11.98 23.91
C ARG A 29 -17.36 11.18 23.29
N ILE A 30 -17.42 9.84 23.36
CA ILE A 30 -16.44 8.96 22.71
C ILE A 30 -16.49 9.15 21.19
N ALA A 31 -17.68 9.17 20.58
CA ALA A 31 -17.83 9.37 19.14
C ALA A 31 -17.28 10.72 18.69
N LEU A 32 -17.52 11.79 19.43
CA LEU A 32 -16.98 13.13 19.13
C LEU A 32 -15.44 13.18 19.15
N VAL A 33 -14.78 12.30 19.91
CA VAL A 33 -13.32 12.20 19.93
C VAL A 33 -12.80 11.23 18.87
N VAL A 34 -13.44 10.07 18.68
CA VAL A 34 -12.93 9.01 17.80
C VAL A 34 -13.16 9.30 16.32
N LEU A 35 -14.31 9.86 15.95
CA LEU A 35 -14.66 10.15 14.55
C LEU A 35 -13.71 11.13 13.84
N PRO A 36 -13.22 12.22 14.48
CA PRO A 36 -12.30 13.14 13.80
C PRO A 36 -10.88 12.60 13.66
N ILE A 37 -10.42 11.68 14.52
CA ILE A 37 -9.05 11.13 14.48
C ILE A 37 -8.63 10.66 13.08
N PRO A 38 -9.37 9.77 12.39
CA PRO A 38 -8.94 9.27 11.09
C PRO A 38 -8.92 10.37 10.02
N ILE A 39 -9.80 11.38 10.11
CA ILE A 39 -9.83 12.53 9.19
C ILE A 39 -8.60 13.41 9.41
N VAL A 40 -8.27 13.70 10.67
CA VAL A 40 -7.08 14.48 11.02
C VAL A 40 -5.82 13.74 10.57
N LEU A 41 -5.73 12.43 10.83
CA LEU A 41 -4.60 11.61 10.38
C LEU A 41 -4.47 11.62 8.85
N GLN A 42 -5.58 11.45 8.12
CA GLN A 42 -5.58 11.51 6.66
C GLN A 42 -5.08 12.88 6.17
N TRP A 43 -5.54 13.97 6.78
CA TRP A 43 -5.12 15.32 6.41
C TRP A 43 -3.64 15.55 6.71
N THR A 44 -3.16 15.13 7.89
CA THR A 44 -1.73 15.20 8.26
C THR A 44 -0.87 14.41 7.28
N LEU A 45 -1.26 13.19 6.94
CA LEU A 45 -0.51 12.38 5.98
C LEU A 45 -0.55 12.97 4.57
N ALA A 46 -1.70 13.43 4.09
CA ALA A 46 -1.84 13.94 2.72
C ALA A 46 -1.14 15.28 2.47
N TYR A 47 -1.03 16.14 3.50
CA TYR A 47 -0.58 17.53 3.32
C TYR A 47 0.65 17.92 4.15
N LEU A 48 0.87 17.34 5.33
CA LEU A 48 1.98 17.74 6.20
C LEU A 48 3.20 16.82 6.07
N VAL A 49 2.96 15.51 6.06
CA VAL A 49 4.05 14.52 6.25
C VAL A 49 4.22 13.58 5.05
N GLY A 50 3.28 13.54 4.10
CA GLY A 50 3.28 12.54 3.02
C GLY A 50 4.51 12.59 2.10
N SER A 51 5.17 13.75 1.99
CA SER A 51 6.42 13.93 1.24
C SER A 51 7.67 13.83 2.12
N ASP A 52 7.55 13.55 3.42
CA ASP A 52 8.69 13.53 4.33
C ASP A 52 9.51 12.25 4.13
N ALA A 53 10.81 12.44 3.88
CA ALA A 53 11.79 11.38 3.70
C ALA A 53 11.73 10.31 4.81
N ARG A 54 11.45 10.69 6.06
CA ARG A 54 11.42 9.75 7.20
C ARG A 54 10.38 8.63 7.07
N LEU A 55 9.36 8.83 6.24
CA LEU A 55 8.33 7.79 6.03
C LEU A 55 8.77 6.72 5.02
N LEU A 56 9.75 7.03 4.18
CA LEU A 56 10.30 6.13 3.16
C LEU A 56 11.65 5.54 3.60
N PRO A 57 11.98 4.28 3.27
CA PRO A 57 13.32 3.73 3.44
C PRO A 57 14.35 4.48 2.58
N LEU A 58 15.59 4.59 3.09
CA LEU A 58 16.69 5.27 2.39
C LEU A 58 16.97 4.67 1.02
N GLU A 59 16.78 3.37 0.86
CA GLU A 59 17.01 2.64 -0.39
C GLU A 59 16.00 3.06 -1.47
N LEU A 60 14.74 3.34 -1.09
CA LEU A 60 13.73 3.85 -2.03
C LEU A 60 13.91 5.35 -2.32
N GLN A 61 14.36 6.13 -1.33
CA GLN A 61 14.63 7.55 -1.53
C GLN A 61 15.79 7.79 -2.52
N HIS A 62 16.87 7.01 -2.39
CA HIS A 62 18.09 7.18 -3.18
C HIS A 62 18.14 6.31 -4.43
N ALA A 63 17.11 5.48 -4.69
CA ALA A 63 17.05 4.65 -5.89
C ALA A 63 17.09 5.51 -7.15
N LYS A 64 18.05 5.29 -8.05
CA LYS A 64 18.07 5.97 -9.35
C LYS A 64 17.21 5.23 -10.36
N SER A 65 17.09 3.92 -10.20
CA SER A 65 16.29 3.06 -11.05
C SER A 65 15.42 2.15 -10.20
N LEU A 66 14.11 2.37 -10.29
CA LEU A 66 13.09 1.63 -9.58
C LEU A 66 12.42 0.64 -10.54
N LEU A 67 12.34 -0.63 -10.13
CA LEU A 67 11.55 -1.64 -10.82
C LEU A 67 10.30 -1.96 -10.00
N ILE A 68 9.13 -1.79 -10.60
CA ILE A 68 7.82 -2.16 -10.08
C ILE A 68 7.39 -3.43 -10.79
N MET A 69 7.02 -4.46 -10.03
CA MET A 69 6.64 -5.76 -10.60
C MET A 69 5.25 -6.19 -10.21
N THR A 70 4.33 -6.33 -11.17
CA THR A 70 2.96 -6.83 -10.96
C THR A 70 2.77 -8.24 -11.53
N ALA A 71 1.70 -8.93 -11.12
CA ALA A 71 1.32 -10.18 -11.78
C ALA A 71 0.51 -9.88 -13.06
N HIS A 72 -0.42 -8.94 -12.97
CA HIS A 72 -1.39 -8.65 -14.03
C HIS A 72 -1.48 -7.15 -14.34
N PRO A 73 -2.02 -6.78 -15.52
CA PRO A 73 -2.26 -5.37 -15.85
C PRO A 73 -3.56 -4.89 -15.21
N ASP A 74 -3.46 -3.95 -14.26
CA ASP A 74 -4.48 -3.36 -13.36
C ASP A 74 -3.96 -3.30 -11.92
N ASP A 75 -3.17 -4.29 -11.51
CA ASP A 75 -2.52 -4.36 -10.19
C ASP A 75 -1.79 -3.06 -9.84
N GLU A 76 -1.08 -2.46 -10.80
CA GLU A 76 -0.28 -1.25 -10.59
C GLU A 76 -1.13 -0.07 -10.15
N CYS A 77 -2.30 0.11 -10.77
CA CYS A 77 -3.15 1.25 -10.49
C CYS A 77 -4.11 0.96 -9.33
N LEU A 78 -4.56 -0.30 -9.18
CA LEU A 78 -5.47 -0.71 -8.12
C LEU A 78 -4.81 -0.71 -6.74
N PHE A 79 -3.57 -1.17 -6.66
CA PHE A 79 -2.89 -1.39 -5.37
C PHE A 79 -1.71 -0.45 -5.13
N PHE A 80 -1.03 0.02 -6.18
CA PHE A 80 0.28 0.66 -6.05
C PHE A 80 0.34 2.11 -6.52
N ALA A 81 -0.70 2.66 -7.15
CA ALA A 81 -0.68 4.04 -7.63
C ALA A 81 -0.21 5.04 -6.55
N PRO A 82 -0.75 5.04 -5.32
CA PRO A 82 -0.26 5.92 -4.25
C PRO A 82 1.23 5.76 -3.97
N SER A 83 1.74 4.52 -4.01
CA SER A 83 3.13 4.21 -3.70
C SER A 83 4.10 4.57 -4.83
N ILE A 84 3.72 4.25 -6.06
CA ILE A 84 4.49 4.57 -7.27
C ILE A 84 4.62 6.09 -7.39
N LEU A 85 3.50 6.80 -7.27
CA LEU A 85 3.49 8.26 -7.37
C LEU A 85 4.32 8.90 -6.26
N SER A 86 4.17 8.46 -5.00
CA SER A 86 4.94 9.01 -3.88
C SER A 86 6.46 8.86 -4.06
N VAL A 87 6.93 7.72 -4.58
CA VAL A 87 8.37 7.49 -4.79
C VAL A 87 8.87 8.27 -6.02
N LEU A 88 8.14 8.25 -7.13
CA LEU A 88 8.58 8.92 -8.36
C LEU A 88 8.47 10.45 -8.26
N ASP A 89 7.47 10.99 -7.56
CA ASP A 89 7.35 12.44 -7.32
C ASP A 89 8.36 12.95 -6.29
N GLY A 90 8.68 12.12 -5.27
CA GLY A 90 9.64 12.47 -4.23
C GLY A 90 11.10 12.51 -4.71
N SER A 91 11.42 11.78 -5.78
CA SER A 91 12.78 11.65 -6.31
C SER A 91 12.82 11.93 -7.82
N PRO A 92 12.99 13.21 -8.25
CA PRO A 92 12.90 13.61 -9.65
C PRO A 92 13.89 12.92 -10.61
N ASN A 93 14.99 12.38 -10.07
CA ASN A 93 16.01 11.68 -10.84
C ASN A 93 15.78 10.16 -10.92
N THR A 94 14.74 9.64 -10.26
CA THR A 94 14.43 8.21 -10.23
C THR A 94 13.65 7.81 -11.48
N LYS A 95 14.18 6.82 -12.20
CA LYS A 95 13.52 6.22 -13.35
C LYS A 95 12.68 5.04 -12.91
N GLY A 96 11.35 5.17 -12.98
CA GLY A 96 10.43 4.05 -12.80
C GLY A 96 10.44 3.10 -13.99
N GLY A 97 10.30 1.80 -13.74
CA GLY A 97 9.97 0.79 -14.74
C GLY A 97 8.90 -0.14 -14.19
N LEU A 98 7.93 -0.50 -15.01
CA LEU A 98 6.85 -1.43 -14.71
C LEU A 98 7.02 -2.70 -15.52
N LEU A 99 7.19 -3.83 -14.84
CA LEU A 99 7.21 -5.15 -15.42
C LEU A 99 6.01 -5.95 -14.92
N VAL A 100 5.13 -6.34 -15.83
CA VAL A 100 3.96 -7.15 -15.56
C VAL A 100 4.22 -8.57 -16.05
N MET A 101 4.10 -9.57 -15.16
CA MET A 101 4.50 -10.95 -15.46
C MET A 101 3.60 -11.67 -16.48
N SER A 102 2.37 -11.19 -16.67
CA SER A 102 1.41 -11.75 -17.62
C SER A 102 0.56 -10.66 -18.27
N THR A 103 0.12 -10.86 -19.50
CA THR A 103 -0.85 -9.96 -20.17
C THR A 103 -2.25 -10.01 -19.54
N GLY A 104 -2.50 -10.90 -18.59
CA GLY A 104 -3.80 -11.01 -17.91
C GLY A 104 -4.89 -11.55 -18.84
N ASP A 105 -4.51 -12.47 -19.75
CA ASP A 105 -5.36 -12.96 -20.84
C ASP A 105 -6.33 -14.09 -20.44
N HIS A 106 -6.60 -14.28 -19.14
CA HIS A 106 -7.49 -15.35 -18.67
C HIS A 106 -8.89 -15.32 -19.33
N TYR A 107 -9.37 -14.13 -19.72
CA TYR A 107 -10.66 -13.92 -20.39
C TYR A 107 -10.53 -13.63 -21.90
N GLY A 108 -9.36 -13.82 -22.52
CA GLY A 108 -9.14 -13.54 -23.95
C GLY A 108 -9.08 -12.05 -24.31
N ILE A 109 -8.76 -11.18 -23.35
CA ILE A 109 -8.71 -9.71 -23.50
C ILE A 109 -7.32 -9.11 -23.24
N GLY A 110 -6.26 -9.92 -23.21
CA GLY A 110 -4.89 -9.52 -22.87
C GLY A 110 -4.32 -8.46 -23.80
N ALA A 111 -4.69 -8.48 -25.09
CA ALA A 111 -4.31 -7.43 -26.04
C ALA A 111 -4.86 -6.06 -25.64
N LYS A 112 -6.11 -6.00 -25.17
CA LYS A 112 -6.74 -4.78 -24.66
C LYS A 112 -6.08 -4.35 -23.35
N ARG A 113 -5.90 -5.27 -22.40
CA ARG A 113 -5.23 -4.98 -21.11
C ARG A 113 -3.81 -4.46 -21.29
N ARG A 114 -3.07 -4.95 -22.28
CA ARG A 114 -1.73 -4.44 -22.63
C ARG A 114 -1.78 -2.99 -23.14
N GLN A 115 -2.83 -2.60 -23.86
CA GLN A 115 -3.03 -1.22 -24.28
C GLN A 115 -3.40 -0.33 -23.09
N GLU A 116 -4.31 -0.81 -22.23
CA GLU A 116 -4.73 -0.11 -21.00
C GLU A 116 -3.53 0.12 -20.06
N LEU A 117 -2.66 -0.88 -19.91
CA LEU A 117 -1.43 -0.80 -19.12
C LEU A 117 -0.52 0.33 -19.57
N LYS A 118 -0.38 0.55 -20.89
CA LYS A 118 0.43 1.67 -21.40
C LYS A 118 -0.15 3.02 -20.96
N GLY A 119 -1.47 3.16 -21.00
CA GLY A 119 -2.15 4.35 -20.48
C GLY A 119 -1.92 4.53 -18.97
N SER A 120 -1.99 3.44 -18.22
CA SER A 120 -1.69 3.42 -16.78
C SER A 120 -0.25 3.86 -16.48
N CYS A 121 0.74 3.34 -17.22
CA CYS A 121 2.14 3.76 -17.10
C CYS A 121 2.33 5.26 -17.34
N VAL A 122 1.68 5.83 -18.36
CA VAL A 122 1.73 7.27 -18.63
C VAL A 122 1.16 8.06 -17.45
N ALA A 123 0.00 7.66 -16.93
CA ALA A 123 -0.61 8.32 -15.76
C ALA A 123 0.27 8.24 -14.50
N LEU A 124 1.01 7.13 -14.34
CA LEU A 124 1.96 6.93 -13.24
C LEU A 124 3.29 7.67 -13.44
N GLY A 125 3.54 8.27 -14.60
CA GLY A 125 4.82 8.92 -14.94
C GLY A 125 5.95 7.93 -15.26
N ILE A 126 5.61 6.72 -15.71
CA ILE A 126 6.56 5.69 -16.13
C ILE A 126 6.74 5.76 -17.65
N ASP A 127 8.00 5.80 -18.08
CA ASP A 127 8.35 5.81 -19.50
C ASP A 127 7.90 4.51 -20.19
N LEU A 128 7.28 4.62 -21.37
CA LEU A 128 6.77 3.47 -22.13
C LEU A 128 7.88 2.48 -22.54
N SER A 129 9.13 2.91 -22.67
CA SER A 129 10.29 2.04 -22.90
C SER A 129 10.64 1.15 -21.70
N ARG A 130 10.12 1.49 -20.51
CA ARG A 130 10.26 0.73 -19.27
C ARG A 130 8.90 0.23 -18.77
N CYS A 131 7.92 0.07 -19.65
CA CYS A 131 6.59 -0.43 -19.32
C CYS A 131 6.28 -1.67 -20.18
N GLU A 132 6.42 -2.85 -19.61
CA GLU A 132 6.32 -4.11 -20.35
C GLU A 132 5.39 -5.11 -19.64
N ALA A 133 4.41 -5.64 -20.38
CA ALA A 133 3.67 -6.85 -20.01
C ALA A 133 4.21 -8.03 -20.80
N LEU A 134 4.60 -9.07 -20.07
CA LEU A 134 5.12 -10.30 -20.63
C LEU A 134 3.98 -11.20 -21.10
N ASP A 135 4.23 -11.88 -22.22
CA ASP A 135 3.38 -12.93 -22.74
C ASP A 135 4.22 -14.21 -22.85
N HIS A 136 4.53 -14.79 -21.70
CA HIS A 136 5.36 -15.99 -21.60
C HIS A 136 4.45 -17.22 -21.47
N PRO A 137 4.66 -18.32 -22.24
CA PRO A 137 3.78 -19.49 -22.20
C PRO A 137 3.68 -20.13 -20.80
N ASP A 138 4.77 -20.10 -20.03
CA ASP A 138 4.80 -20.62 -18.66
C ASP A 138 4.19 -19.68 -17.59
N LEU A 139 3.87 -18.41 -17.94
CA LEU A 139 3.37 -17.39 -17.00
C LEU A 139 2.00 -16.83 -17.43
N GLN A 140 1.15 -17.72 -17.95
CA GLN A 140 -0.20 -17.36 -18.34
C GLN A 140 -1.10 -17.13 -17.12
N ASP A 141 -2.03 -16.19 -17.26
CA ASP A 141 -2.96 -15.84 -16.18
C ASP A 141 -3.90 -17.01 -15.85
N SER A 142 -3.95 -17.40 -14.59
CA SER A 142 -4.76 -18.50 -14.10
C SER A 142 -5.02 -18.37 -12.61
N PRO A 143 -6.26 -18.53 -12.14
CA PRO A 143 -6.59 -18.48 -10.72
C PRO A 143 -6.11 -19.71 -9.93
N SER A 144 -5.63 -20.75 -10.62
CA SER A 144 -5.33 -22.06 -10.01
C SER A 144 -3.90 -22.56 -10.25
N VAL A 145 -3.20 -22.01 -11.25
CA VAL A 145 -1.85 -22.48 -11.61
C VAL A 145 -0.80 -21.67 -10.85
N TRP A 146 0.13 -22.37 -10.21
CA TRP A 146 1.29 -21.73 -9.58
C TRP A 146 2.41 -21.55 -10.63
N TRP A 147 2.91 -20.33 -10.76
CA TRP A 147 4.04 -20.04 -11.65
C TRP A 147 5.37 -20.50 -11.06
N ASP A 148 6.26 -21.00 -11.91
CA ASP A 148 7.61 -21.43 -11.51
C ASP A 148 8.45 -20.23 -11.04
N THR A 149 8.92 -20.30 -9.80
CA THR A 149 9.72 -19.23 -9.18
C THR A 149 11.07 -19.08 -9.87
N ALA A 150 11.68 -20.17 -10.34
CA ALA A 150 12.98 -20.11 -11.02
C ALA A 150 12.88 -19.36 -12.35
N LYS A 151 11.78 -19.54 -13.09
CA LYS A 151 11.49 -18.79 -14.32
C LYS A 151 11.33 -17.30 -14.04
N ILE A 152 10.52 -16.95 -13.03
CA ILE A 152 10.31 -15.56 -12.62
C ILE A 152 11.65 -14.93 -12.23
N GLN A 153 12.48 -15.63 -11.44
CA GLN A 153 13.81 -15.13 -11.06
C GLN A 153 14.73 -14.87 -12.25
N SER A 154 14.74 -15.74 -13.26
CA SER A 154 15.52 -15.53 -14.48
C SER A 154 15.10 -14.23 -15.17
N ILE A 155 13.79 -14.03 -15.35
CA ILE A 155 13.23 -12.83 -15.96
C ILE A 155 13.61 -11.59 -15.13
N ILE A 156 13.45 -11.64 -13.81
CA ILE A 156 13.82 -10.53 -12.92
C ILE A 156 15.28 -10.15 -13.11
N LYS A 157 16.19 -11.12 -13.11
CA LYS A 157 17.62 -10.88 -13.31
C LYS A 157 17.93 -10.26 -14.66
N ASP A 158 17.18 -10.59 -15.70
CA ASP A 158 17.34 -9.99 -17.02
C ASP A 158 16.90 -8.52 -17.01
N TYR A 159 15.75 -8.21 -16.42
CA TYR A 159 15.25 -6.83 -16.33
C TYR A 159 16.03 -5.95 -15.36
N VAL A 160 16.52 -6.51 -14.24
CA VAL A 160 17.41 -5.82 -13.30
C VAL A 160 18.68 -5.37 -14.02
N ARG A 161 19.25 -6.21 -14.90
CA ARG A 161 20.41 -5.86 -15.73
C ARG A 161 20.04 -4.89 -16.87
N LYS A 162 18.94 -5.15 -17.57
CA LYS A 162 18.46 -4.36 -18.71
C LYS A 162 18.17 -2.91 -18.33
N TRP A 163 17.58 -2.69 -17.16
CA TRP A 163 17.15 -1.37 -16.69
C TRP A 163 18.04 -0.78 -15.59
N ASP A 164 19.18 -1.44 -15.28
CA ASP A 164 20.16 -1.03 -14.27
C ASP A 164 19.47 -0.69 -12.93
N VAL A 165 18.77 -1.67 -12.36
CA VAL A 165 17.85 -1.47 -11.24
C VAL A 165 18.58 -1.47 -9.90
N ASP A 166 18.41 -0.40 -9.11
CA ASP A 166 19.01 -0.27 -7.77
C ASP A 166 18.06 -0.73 -6.66
N ALA A 167 16.77 -0.51 -6.86
CA ALA A 167 15.73 -0.88 -5.91
C ALA A 167 14.55 -1.51 -6.63
N VAL A 168 14.03 -2.56 -6.03
CA VAL A 168 12.86 -3.29 -6.52
C VAL A 168 11.70 -3.04 -5.55
N ASN A 169 10.63 -2.48 -6.08
CA ASN A 169 9.36 -2.39 -5.38
C ASN A 169 8.42 -3.48 -5.93
N LEU A 170 7.96 -4.34 -5.04
CA LEU A 170 7.23 -5.55 -5.40
C LEU A 170 5.81 -5.55 -4.89
N ILE A 171 5.05 -6.35 -5.60
CA ILE A 171 3.64 -6.50 -5.39
C ILE A 171 3.38 -7.67 -4.45
N LEU A 172 2.61 -7.32 -3.42
CA LEU A 172 1.83 -8.15 -2.51
C LEU A 172 2.59 -9.29 -1.82
N GLU A 173 2.64 -9.23 -0.50
CA GLU A 173 3.04 -10.35 0.34
C GLU A 173 2.13 -11.58 0.12
N LEU A 174 2.67 -12.79 0.36
CA LEU A 174 2.05 -14.14 0.26
C LEU A 174 0.58 -14.31 0.69
N GLY A 175 0.01 -13.40 1.50
CA GLY A 175 -1.40 -13.43 1.92
C GLY A 175 -2.38 -12.76 0.94
N GLY A 176 -1.91 -11.81 0.12
CA GLY A 176 -2.66 -11.13 -0.94
C GLY A 176 -3.86 -10.26 -0.50
N ILE A 177 -4.14 -9.21 -1.27
CA ILE A 177 -5.44 -8.55 -1.20
C ILE A 177 -6.52 -9.46 -1.80
N SER A 178 -6.20 -10.13 -2.91
CA SER A 178 -7.04 -11.09 -3.65
C SER A 178 -6.80 -12.57 -3.30
N GLY A 179 -5.63 -12.91 -2.74
CA GLY A 179 -5.21 -14.30 -2.52
C GLY A 179 -4.86 -15.07 -3.81
N HIS A 180 -4.80 -14.39 -4.96
CA HIS A 180 -4.55 -15.02 -6.26
C HIS A 180 -3.15 -15.68 -6.29
N VAL A 181 -3.09 -16.90 -6.82
CA VAL A 181 -1.87 -17.74 -6.84
C VAL A 181 -0.70 -17.08 -7.56
N ASN A 182 -0.96 -16.36 -8.66
CA ASN A 182 0.07 -15.66 -9.42
C ASN A 182 0.81 -14.58 -8.61
N HIS A 183 0.12 -13.72 -7.85
CA HIS A 183 0.82 -12.75 -6.99
C HIS A 183 1.67 -13.45 -5.93
N ARG A 184 1.17 -14.56 -5.37
CA ARG A 184 1.91 -15.36 -4.37
C ARG A 184 3.17 -15.98 -4.97
N ALA A 185 3.11 -16.45 -6.22
CA ALA A 185 4.26 -16.98 -6.94
C ALA A 185 5.33 -15.90 -7.20
N VAL A 186 4.91 -14.70 -7.64
CA VAL A 186 5.83 -13.56 -7.81
C VAL A 186 6.49 -13.17 -6.48
N SER A 187 5.69 -13.05 -5.42
CA SER A 187 6.17 -12.75 -4.05
C SER A 187 7.20 -13.78 -3.56
N ALA A 188 6.91 -15.07 -3.74
CA ALA A 188 7.82 -16.15 -3.38
C ALA A 188 9.12 -16.11 -4.18
N ALA A 189 9.02 -15.95 -5.51
CA ALA A 189 10.18 -15.90 -6.40
C ALA A 189 11.16 -14.80 -5.99
N VAL A 190 10.66 -13.63 -5.61
CA VAL A 190 11.53 -12.49 -5.32
C VAL A 190 12.10 -12.57 -3.91
N ARG A 191 11.31 -13.07 -2.95
CA ARG A 191 11.84 -13.40 -1.63
C ARG A 191 12.99 -14.39 -1.73
N GLU A 192 12.83 -15.44 -2.53
CA GLU A 192 13.91 -16.41 -2.79
C GLU A 192 15.12 -15.76 -3.48
N TYR A 193 14.90 -14.89 -4.48
CA TYR A 193 15.98 -14.17 -5.17
C TYR A 193 16.82 -13.34 -4.19
N VAL A 194 16.18 -12.53 -3.36
CA VAL A 194 16.85 -11.60 -2.43
C VAL A 194 17.56 -12.35 -1.31
N MET A 195 17.02 -13.48 -0.86
CA MET A 195 17.63 -14.28 0.22
C MET A 195 18.82 -15.11 -0.28
N ASN A 196 18.82 -15.51 -1.56
CA ASN A 196 19.82 -16.41 -2.11
C ASN A 196 20.90 -15.71 -2.94
N ASP A 197 20.68 -14.47 -3.38
CA ASP A 197 21.61 -13.73 -4.24
C ASP A 197 22.02 -12.41 -3.57
N GLY A 198 23.29 -12.31 -3.15
CA GLY A 198 23.84 -11.11 -2.52
C GLY A 198 23.95 -9.90 -3.47
N LYS A 199 23.73 -10.08 -4.77
CA LYS A 199 23.66 -9.00 -5.76
C LYS A 199 22.23 -8.53 -6.02
N ALA A 200 21.23 -9.13 -5.38
CA ALA A 200 19.86 -8.71 -5.55
C ALA A 200 19.66 -7.28 -5.01
N PRO A 201 18.98 -6.40 -5.77
CA PRO A 201 18.60 -5.08 -5.28
C PRO A 201 17.66 -5.16 -4.07
N ALA A 202 17.60 -4.09 -3.29
CA ALA A 202 16.71 -4.02 -2.14
C ALA A 202 15.24 -4.20 -2.59
N ALA A 203 14.51 -5.08 -1.91
CA ALA A 203 13.15 -5.46 -2.26
C ALA A 203 12.15 -5.07 -1.19
N TYR A 204 11.08 -4.38 -1.57
CA TYR A 204 9.96 -4.02 -0.69
C TYR A 204 8.68 -4.65 -1.17
N MET A 205 7.85 -5.17 -0.27
CA MET A 205 6.56 -5.78 -0.60
C MET A 205 5.45 -5.08 0.16
N LEU A 206 4.28 -4.95 -0.47
CA LEU A 206 3.07 -4.49 0.20
C LEU A 206 2.59 -5.52 1.23
N VAL A 207 2.49 -5.10 2.48
CA VAL A 207 2.03 -5.93 3.60
C VAL A 207 0.51 -6.08 3.54
N THR A 208 0.02 -7.32 3.61
CA THR A 208 -1.42 -7.58 3.63
C THR A 208 -1.99 -7.37 5.03
N THR A 209 -3.14 -6.70 5.14
CA THR A 209 -3.89 -6.54 6.40
C THR A 209 -5.09 -7.48 6.46
N SER A 210 -5.66 -7.67 7.65
CA SER A 210 -6.85 -8.53 7.82
C SER A 210 -8.06 -7.98 7.06
N LEU A 211 -8.99 -8.86 6.68
CA LEU A 211 -10.21 -8.47 5.95
C LEU A 211 -10.99 -7.35 6.66
N ILE A 212 -11.08 -7.42 7.99
CA ILE A 212 -11.76 -6.38 8.78
C ILE A 212 -11.12 -5.02 8.52
N ARG A 213 -9.78 -4.95 8.57
CA ARG A 213 -9.01 -3.72 8.34
C ARG A 213 -9.19 -3.17 6.92
N LYS A 214 -9.29 -4.04 5.91
CA LYS A 214 -9.54 -3.65 4.51
C LYS A 214 -10.89 -2.94 4.33
N PHE A 215 -11.92 -3.35 5.07
CA PHE A 215 -13.28 -2.81 4.94
C PHE A 215 -13.67 -1.74 5.98
N THR A 216 -12.73 -1.30 6.82
CA THR A 216 -12.98 -0.21 7.79
C THR A 216 -12.68 1.19 7.25
N ALA A 217 -12.31 1.32 5.97
CA ALA A 217 -11.98 2.60 5.32
C ALA A 217 -11.01 3.45 6.17
N LEU A 218 -11.28 4.75 6.36
CA LEU A 218 -10.42 5.66 7.12
C LEU A 218 -10.20 5.22 8.58
N PHE A 219 -11.08 4.39 9.17
CA PHE A 219 -10.87 3.88 10.53
C PHE A 219 -9.71 2.90 10.65
N ASP A 220 -9.15 2.42 9.53
CA ASP A 220 -7.91 1.65 9.55
C ASP A 220 -6.65 2.52 9.75
N LEU A 221 -6.73 3.83 9.43
CA LEU A 221 -5.58 4.73 9.47
C LEU A 221 -4.86 4.76 10.82
N PRO A 222 -5.55 4.82 11.98
CA PRO A 222 -4.86 4.74 13.27
C PRO A 222 -3.99 3.49 13.38
N LEU A 223 -4.52 2.31 13.02
CA LEU A 223 -3.78 1.05 13.10
C LEU A 223 -2.59 1.00 12.13
N THR A 224 -2.75 1.58 10.95
CA THR A 224 -1.67 1.70 9.95
C THR A 224 -0.57 2.66 10.38
N VAL A 225 -0.94 3.76 11.05
CA VAL A 225 -0.02 4.80 11.52
C VAL A 225 0.73 4.41 12.81
N LEU A 226 0.15 3.57 13.67
CA LEU A 226 0.73 3.19 14.97
C LEU A 226 2.24 2.86 14.92
N PRO A 227 2.75 2.03 14.00
CA PRO A 227 4.18 1.70 13.92
C PRO A 227 5.09 2.86 13.51
N PHE A 228 4.52 3.93 12.94
CA PHE A 228 5.22 5.10 12.40
C PHE A 228 4.99 6.37 13.21
N THR A 229 4.29 6.28 14.34
CA THR A 229 3.95 7.42 15.23
C THR A 229 5.17 8.28 15.58
N TRP A 230 6.29 7.67 15.95
CA TRP A 230 7.52 8.40 16.24
C TRP A 230 8.04 9.16 15.02
N ARG A 231 8.01 8.56 13.83
CA ARG A 231 8.49 9.19 12.59
C ARG A 231 7.62 10.36 12.19
N ILE A 232 6.30 10.21 12.31
CA ILE A 232 5.33 11.27 12.04
C ILE A 232 5.48 12.41 13.03
N PHE A 233 5.69 12.11 14.31
CA PHE A 233 5.96 13.13 15.31
C PHE A 233 7.27 13.87 15.01
N ALA A 234 8.34 13.15 14.71
CA ALA A 234 9.60 13.75 14.27
C ALA A 234 9.38 14.61 13.01
N ALA A 235 8.59 14.12 12.05
CA ALA A 235 8.23 14.84 10.84
C ALA A 235 7.62 16.21 11.08
N ILE A 236 6.68 16.29 12.02
CA ILE A 236 5.94 17.51 12.32
C ILE A 236 6.79 18.50 13.13
N PHE A 237 7.59 18.00 14.09
CA PHE A 237 8.19 18.85 15.12
C PHE A 237 9.71 19.00 15.05
N SER A 238 10.42 18.18 14.26
CA SER A 238 11.88 18.20 14.16
C SER A 238 12.34 18.72 12.80
N LEU A 239 13.16 19.79 12.83
CA LEU A 239 13.81 20.41 11.66
C LEU A 239 14.97 19.59 11.09
N SER A 240 15.48 18.58 11.80
CA SER A 240 16.52 17.68 11.30
C SER A 240 15.93 16.59 10.40
N THR A 241 16.38 16.57 9.15
CA THR A 241 15.98 15.63 8.09
C THR A 241 16.82 14.36 8.05
N THR A 242 17.82 14.21 8.94
CA THR A 242 18.74 13.07 8.91
C THR A 242 18.24 11.94 9.81
N GLU A 243 17.66 10.90 9.23
CA GLU A 243 17.52 9.62 9.93
C GLU A 243 18.91 9.03 10.20
N GLY A 244 19.13 8.56 11.43
CA GLY A 244 20.28 7.72 11.75
C GLY A 244 20.15 6.33 11.09
N PRO A 245 21.26 5.60 10.90
CA PRO A 245 21.34 4.33 10.15
C PRO A 245 20.61 3.14 10.81
N ARG A 246 19.75 3.38 11.80
CA ARG A 246 19.04 2.36 12.56
C ARG A 246 17.55 2.41 12.23
N TYR A 247 17.15 1.39 11.45
CA TYR A 247 15.79 0.94 11.17
C TYR A 247 15.02 1.73 10.09
N SER A 248 14.73 1.07 8.95
CA SER A 248 13.37 0.56 8.77
C SER A 248 13.28 -0.56 7.74
N LYS A 249 12.88 -1.75 8.19
CA LYS A 249 12.36 -2.79 7.31
C LYS A 249 10.92 -2.49 6.83
N LYS A 250 10.38 -1.30 7.14
CA LYS A 250 8.98 -0.92 6.89
C LYS A 250 8.91 0.49 6.32
N ALA A 251 8.11 0.66 5.28
CA ALA A 251 7.79 1.95 4.70
C ALA A 251 6.34 2.34 5.06
N LEU A 252 6.09 3.63 5.30
CA LEU A 252 4.75 4.19 5.24
C LEU A 252 4.68 5.07 4.01
N VAL A 253 3.94 4.64 2.99
CA VAL A 253 3.81 5.43 1.77
C VAL A 253 2.44 6.09 1.77
N ALA A 254 2.42 7.42 1.69
CA ALA A 254 1.21 8.22 1.62
C ALA A 254 1.22 9.02 0.32
N SER A 255 0.14 8.93 -0.47
CA SER A 255 -0.01 9.80 -1.63
C SER A 255 -0.23 11.24 -1.17
N THR A 256 0.57 12.16 -1.68
CA THR A 256 0.33 13.59 -1.52
C THR A 256 -0.68 14.04 -2.56
N TRP A 257 -1.55 14.98 -2.20
CA TRP A 257 -2.64 15.43 -3.09
C TRP A 257 -2.20 16.52 -4.07
N HIS A 258 -0.90 16.68 -4.28
CA HIS A 258 -0.31 17.76 -5.07
C HIS A 258 -0.36 17.53 -6.58
N ARG A 259 -0.50 16.28 -7.04
CA ARG A 259 -0.68 15.95 -8.46
C ARG A 259 -2.16 16.10 -8.87
N ARG A 260 -2.67 17.33 -8.81
CA ARG A 260 -3.96 17.75 -9.39
C ARG A 260 -3.74 18.69 -10.57
N GLU A 261 -2.84 18.32 -11.48
CA GLU A 261 -2.91 18.85 -12.84
C GLU A 261 -3.73 17.85 -13.65
N VAL A 262 -4.98 18.22 -13.90
CA VAL A 262 -5.82 17.56 -14.90
C VAL A 262 -5.10 17.74 -16.22
N ILE A 263 -4.49 16.66 -16.73
CA ILE A 263 -3.97 16.65 -18.10
C ILE A 263 -5.20 16.88 -18.99
N PRO A 264 -5.29 18.00 -19.72
CA PRO A 264 -6.37 18.16 -20.68
C PRO A 264 -6.22 17.06 -21.74
N VAL A 265 -7.28 16.27 -21.91
CA VAL A 265 -7.41 15.28 -22.99
C VAL A 265 -7.64 16.03 -24.30
#